data_AF-A0A2A5XJ04-F1
#
_entry.id   AF-A0A2A5XJ04-F1
#
_cell.length_a   1.000
_cell.length_b   1.000
_cell.length_c   1.000
_cell.angle_alpha   90.00
_cell.angle_beta   90.00
_cell.angle_gamma   90.00
#
_symmetry.space_group_name_H-M   'P 1'
#
loop_
_entity.id
_entity.type
_entity.pdbx_description
1 polymer ?
#
loop_
_entity_poly.entity_id
_entity_poly.type
_entity_poly.pdbx_seq_one_letter_code
_entity_poly.pdbx_strand_id
1 'polypeptide(L)'
;MRPNKTDYKIYQVDAFTDTLFKGNPACVVPLKEWLPDELLLKIAKENAVAETAYFIEHEDHFHLRWFTPDIEMDLCGHATLAAAHIIKSELNSTDEIKFKTLSGDLSVRFKEDLYYLNLPSRKPLNAELPNEIKLALNIQPNFILKSRDYLLVYNNEQDIKALKINRSSFDKINLGHGGVIATAKGNDVDFVSRFFTPQATILEDPVTGSAHCSLIPYWANILSKNKLIALQYSQRGGTLYCEYKGNRVLVAGKAITYSKGLFRINQLR
;
A
#
# COMPACT_ATOMS: atom_id res chain seq x y z
N MET A 1 -8.00 31.42 27.52
CA MET A 1 -9.12 30.82 26.74
C MET A 1 -8.91 29.31 26.72
N ARG A 2 -9.94 28.49 26.95
CA ARG A 2 -9.79 27.03 26.81
C ARG A 2 -9.55 26.71 25.33
N PRO A 3 -8.56 25.87 24.96
CA PRO A 3 -8.36 25.49 23.56
C PRO A 3 -9.65 24.86 23.03
N ASN A 4 -10.04 25.21 21.82
CA ASN A 4 -11.20 24.60 21.18
C ASN A 4 -10.86 23.13 20.90
N LYS A 5 -11.70 22.22 21.38
CA LYS A 5 -11.52 20.77 21.26
C LYS A 5 -12.36 20.28 20.10
N THR A 6 -11.73 19.65 19.13
CA THR A 6 -12.43 19.05 17.99
C THR A 6 -12.24 17.55 18.02
N ASP A 7 -13.34 16.81 17.93
CA ASP A 7 -13.37 15.35 17.82
C ASP A 7 -13.38 14.93 16.35
N TYR A 8 -12.54 13.97 15.99
CA TYR A 8 -12.39 13.44 14.64
C TYR A 8 -12.70 11.95 14.64
N LYS A 9 -13.43 11.48 13.62
CA LYS A 9 -13.66 10.05 13.42
C LYS A 9 -12.38 9.38 12.94
N ILE A 10 -12.14 8.17 13.45
CA ILE A 10 -11.07 7.31 13.00
C ILE A 10 -11.60 5.89 12.85
N TYR A 11 -11.13 5.23 11.80
CA TYR A 11 -11.39 3.83 11.53
C TYR A 11 -10.06 3.13 11.34
N GLN A 12 -9.92 1.92 11.88
CA GLN A 12 -8.81 1.05 11.57
C GLN A 12 -9.32 -0.10 10.70
N VAL A 13 -8.74 -0.24 9.51
CA VAL A 13 -9.18 -1.18 8.48
C VAL A 13 -8.02 -2.07 8.09
N ASP A 14 -8.27 -3.37 8.04
CA ASP A 14 -7.35 -4.34 7.46
C ASP A 14 -7.69 -4.51 5.98
N ALA A 15 -6.84 -3.98 5.09
CA ALA A 15 -7.01 -4.06 3.63
C ALA A 15 -6.35 -5.32 3.05
N PHE A 16 -6.84 -5.78 1.90
CA PHE A 16 -6.42 -7.02 1.22
C PHE A 16 -6.67 -8.30 2.03
N THR A 17 -7.70 -8.30 2.87
CA THR A 17 -8.13 -9.43 3.69
C THR A 17 -9.62 -9.31 4.07
N ASP A 18 -10.26 -10.43 4.38
CA ASP A 18 -11.54 -10.52 5.11
C ASP A 18 -11.39 -11.12 6.51
N THR A 19 -10.17 -11.45 6.90
CA THR A 19 -9.84 -11.97 8.23
C THR A 19 -9.14 -10.87 9.03
N LEU A 20 -9.66 -10.56 10.22
CA LEU A 20 -9.02 -9.63 11.16
C LEU A 20 -7.57 -10.05 11.45
N PHE A 21 -6.71 -9.06 11.66
CA PHE A 21 -5.28 -9.23 11.97
C PHE A 21 -4.42 -9.76 10.82
N LYS A 22 -5.00 -9.91 9.62
CA LYS A 22 -4.27 -10.16 8.37
C LYS A 22 -4.27 -8.92 7.48
N GLY A 23 -3.76 -9.02 6.26
CA GLY A 23 -3.73 -7.89 5.33
C GLY A 23 -2.87 -6.73 5.82
N ASN A 24 -3.15 -5.54 5.33
CA ASN A 24 -2.44 -4.33 5.68
C ASN A 24 -3.31 -3.34 6.46
N PRO A 25 -2.99 -3.06 7.75
CA PRO A 25 -3.77 -2.14 8.55
C PRO A 25 -3.52 -0.69 8.11
N ALA A 26 -4.59 0.05 7.89
CA ALA A 26 -4.57 1.49 7.71
C ALA A 26 -5.55 2.18 8.65
N CYS A 27 -5.17 3.36 9.12
CA CYS A 27 -6.11 4.27 9.76
C CYS A 27 -6.77 5.14 8.67
N VAL A 28 -8.07 5.38 8.78
CA VAL A 28 -8.82 6.24 7.87
C VAL A 28 -9.51 7.33 8.69
N VAL A 29 -9.26 8.58 8.33
CA VAL A 29 -9.74 9.76 9.06
C VAL A 29 -10.49 10.67 8.07
N PRO A 30 -11.84 10.67 8.09
CA PRO A 30 -12.63 11.64 7.37
C PRO A 30 -12.46 13.04 7.98
N LEU A 31 -12.21 14.02 7.13
CA LEU A 31 -12.05 15.43 7.50
C LEU A 31 -13.11 16.29 6.81
N LYS A 32 -13.40 17.46 7.40
CA LYS A 32 -14.23 18.50 6.76
C LYS A 32 -13.39 19.53 6.00
N GLU A 33 -12.18 19.75 6.47
CA GLU A 33 -11.19 20.68 5.92
C GLU A 33 -9.79 20.11 6.18
N TRP A 34 -8.81 20.52 5.39
CA TRP A 34 -7.44 20.05 5.57
C TRP A 34 -6.85 20.62 6.85
N LEU A 35 -6.33 19.74 7.69
CA LEU A 35 -5.48 20.13 8.81
C LEU A 35 -4.09 20.52 8.28
N PRO A 36 -3.31 21.33 9.02
CA PRO A 36 -1.92 21.59 8.67
C PRO A 36 -1.11 20.30 8.51
N ASP A 37 -0.20 20.28 7.55
CA ASP A 37 0.58 19.08 7.19
C ASP A 37 1.34 18.50 8.39
N GLU A 38 1.92 19.36 9.23
CA GLU A 38 2.59 18.94 10.46
C GLU A 38 1.65 18.21 11.43
N LEU A 39 0.37 18.60 11.46
CA LEU A 39 -0.63 17.97 12.33
C LEU A 39 -1.07 16.62 11.75
N LEU A 40 -1.28 16.53 10.43
CA LEU A 40 -1.56 15.26 9.76
C LEU A 40 -0.43 14.24 9.98
N LEU A 41 0.83 14.69 9.88
CA LEU A 41 1.98 13.83 10.15
C LEU A 41 2.05 13.41 11.62
N LYS A 42 1.79 14.32 12.57
CA LYS A 42 1.74 13.99 14.01
C LYS A 42 0.66 12.96 14.32
N ILE A 43 -0.54 13.09 13.73
CA ILE A 43 -1.62 12.10 13.91
C ILE A 43 -1.20 10.74 13.30
N ALA A 44 -0.61 10.74 12.10
CA ALA A 44 -0.18 9.49 11.47
C ALA A 44 0.89 8.76 12.30
N LYS A 45 1.81 9.53 12.89
CA LYS A 45 2.81 9.03 13.82
C LYS A 45 2.21 8.48 15.12
N GLU A 46 1.22 9.17 15.69
CA GLU A 46 0.51 8.72 16.91
C GLU A 46 -0.28 7.43 16.66
N ASN A 47 -0.90 7.29 15.47
CA ASN A 47 -1.64 6.09 15.09
C ASN A 47 -0.75 4.85 14.94
N ALA A 48 0.54 5.05 14.63
CA ALA A 48 1.57 4.00 14.56
C ALA A 48 1.20 2.78 13.70
N VAL A 49 0.43 3.00 12.63
CA VAL A 49 0.13 2.01 11.58
C VAL A 49 1.01 2.25 10.36
N ALA A 50 0.94 1.35 9.36
CA ALA A 50 1.65 1.50 8.10
C ALA A 50 1.34 2.87 7.47
N GLU A 51 0.05 3.16 7.29
CA GLU A 51 -0.42 4.42 6.76
C GLU A 51 -1.71 4.90 7.43
N THR A 52 -1.79 6.23 7.59
CA THR A 52 -3.05 6.93 7.85
C THR A 52 -3.50 7.65 6.58
N ALA A 53 -4.69 7.28 6.09
CA ALA A 53 -5.40 7.97 5.03
C ALA A 53 -6.30 9.06 5.60
N TYR A 54 -6.21 10.25 5.02
CA TYR A 54 -7.12 11.36 5.30
C TYR A 54 -7.91 11.68 4.04
N PHE A 55 -9.22 11.87 4.16
CA PHE A 55 -10.02 12.27 3.02
C PHE A 55 -11.01 13.39 3.34
N ILE A 56 -11.35 14.17 2.32
CA ILE A 56 -12.41 15.18 2.34
C ILE A 56 -13.40 14.87 1.22
N GLU A 57 -14.68 14.89 1.57
CA GLU A 57 -15.77 14.65 0.63
C GLU A 57 -16.11 15.92 -0.16
N HIS A 58 -16.25 15.78 -1.47
CA HIS A 58 -16.81 16.76 -2.40
C HIS A 58 -17.97 16.12 -3.17
N GLU A 59 -18.71 16.92 -3.96
CA GLU A 59 -19.95 16.47 -4.62
C GLU A 59 -19.78 15.22 -5.50
N ASP A 60 -18.69 15.12 -6.25
CA ASP A 60 -18.46 14.04 -7.25
C ASP A 60 -17.17 13.24 -7.03
N HIS A 61 -16.37 13.59 -6.02
CA HIS A 61 -15.10 12.95 -5.71
C HIS A 61 -14.68 13.16 -4.26
N PHE A 62 -13.60 12.49 -3.85
CA PHE A 62 -12.96 12.69 -2.57
C PHE A 62 -11.53 13.18 -2.80
N HIS A 63 -11.08 14.17 -2.05
CA HIS A 63 -9.63 14.38 -1.96
C HIS A 63 -9.04 13.38 -0.98
N LEU A 64 -7.86 12.84 -1.29
CA LEU A 64 -7.22 11.80 -0.49
C LEU A 64 -5.72 12.07 -0.36
N ARG A 65 -5.22 11.94 0.88
CA ARG A 65 -3.81 12.04 1.24
C ARG A 65 -3.42 10.86 2.14
N TRP A 66 -2.16 10.46 2.09
CA TRP A 66 -1.65 9.33 2.87
C TRP A 66 -0.36 9.69 3.56
N PHE A 67 -0.25 9.30 4.81
CA PHE A 67 0.93 9.57 5.63
C PHE A 67 1.38 8.27 6.28
N THR A 68 2.66 7.96 6.14
CA THR A 68 3.32 7.05 7.08
C THR A 68 3.59 7.80 8.39
N PRO A 69 4.09 7.13 9.43
CA PRO A 69 4.62 7.81 10.62
C PRO A 69 5.78 8.78 10.32
N ASP A 70 6.41 8.65 9.14
CA ASP A 70 7.66 9.32 8.79
C ASP A 70 7.43 10.47 7.79
N ILE A 71 6.59 10.28 6.77
CA ILE A 71 6.38 11.23 5.65
C ILE A 71 4.98 11.13 5.01
N GLU A 72 4.62 12.15 4.22
CA GLU A 72 3.51 12.05 3.26
C GLU A 72 3.94 11.18 2.06
N MET A 73 3.05 10.29 1.61
CA MET A 73 3.31 9.39 0.48
C MET A 73 2.64 9.89 -0.79
N ASP A 74 3.31 9.68 -1.94
CA ASP A 74 2.80 10.04 -3.25
C ASP A 74 1.67 9.11 -3.74
N LEU A 75 1.72 7.82 -3.39
CA LEU A 75 0.73 6.83 -3.78
C LEU A 75 0.72 5.65 -2.81
N CYS A 76 -0.41 5.41 -2.15
CA CYS A 76 -0.60 4.25 -1.27
C CYS A 76 -1.81 3.41 -1.69
N GLY A 77 -1.57 2.14 -2.06
CA GLY A 77 -2.63 1.23 -2.53
C GLY A 77 -3.57 0.78 -1.40
N HIS A 78 -3.03 0.18 -0.33
CA HIS A 78 -3.87 -0.42 0.71
C HIS A 78 -4.68 0.63 1.49
N ALA A 79 -4.10 1.81 1.77
CA ALA A 79 -4.80 2.89 2.45
C ALA A 79 -5.88 3.54 1.57
N THR A 80 -5.70 3.56 0.24
CA THR A 80 -6.77 3.91 -0.71
C THR A 80 -7.92 2.90 -0.69
N LEU A 81 -7.59 1.60 -0.65
CA LEU A 81 -8.59 0.52 -0.50
C LEU A 81 -9.36 0.69 0.81
N ALA A 82 -8.66 0.91 1.92
CA ALA A 82 -9.26 1.16 3.22
C ALA A 82 -10.17 2.40 3.23
N ALA A 83 -9.74 3.51 2.63
CA ALA A 83 -10.56 4.71 2.50
C ALA A 83 -11.84 4.43 1.68
N ALA A 84 -11.72 3.72 0.56
CA ALA A 84 -12.86 3.31 -0.24
C ALA A 84 -13.82 2.38 0.52
N HIS A 85 -13.29 1.47 1.35
CA HIS A 85 -14.08 0.63 2.24
C HIS A 85 -14.94 1.45 3.20
N ILE A 86 -14.34 2.43 3.89
CA ILE A 86 -15.06 3.31 4.82
C ILE A 86 -16.06 4.21 4.08
N ILE A 87 -15.69 4.81 2.96
CA ILE A 87 -16.62 5.63 2.16
C ILE A 87 -17.83 4.80 1.73
N LYS A 88 -17.62 3.56 1.30
CA LYS A 88 -18.71 2.68 0.92
C LYS A 88 -19.57 2.26 2.12
N SER A 89 -18.95 1.78 3.20
CA SER A 89 -19.67 1.15 4.32
C SER A 89 -20.27 2.15 5.31
N GLU A 90 -19.65 3.32 5.48
CA GLU A 90 -20.03 4.32 6.50
C GLU A 90 -20.71 5.56 5.92
N LEU A 91 -20.43 5.89 4.66
CA LEU A 91 -21.10 7.00 3.95
C LEU A 91 -22.16 6.53 2.95
N ASN A 92 -22.39 5.21 2.82
CA ASN A 92 -23.33 4.62 1.86
C ASN A 92 -23.12 5.12 0.42
N SER A 93 -21.87 5.32 0.02
CA SER A 93 -21.52 5.79 -1.32
C SER A 93 -21.75 4.73 -2.41
N THR A 94 -21.65 5.15 -3.67
CA THR A 94 -21.83 4.28 -4.84
C THR A 94 -20.71 3.24 -4.96
N ASP A 95 -20.87 2.30 -5.89
CA ASP A 95 -19.83 1.31 -6.21
C ASP A 95 -18.61 1.89 -6.92
N GLU A 96 -18.65 3.16 -7.36
CA GLU A 96 -17.52 3.84 -7.99
C GLU A 96 -17.10 5.06 -7.18
N ILE A 97 -15.88 5.00 -6.64
CA ILE A 97 -15.30 6.05 -5.80
C ILE A 97 -14.13 6.66 -6.54
N LYS A 98 -14.17 7.98 -6.73
CA LYS A 98 -13.13 8.76 -7.40
C LYS A 98 -12.34 9.55 -6.37
N PHE A 99 -11.03 9.45 -6.45
CA PHE A 99 -10.11 10.19 -5.60
C PHE A 99 -9.28 11.16 -6.41
N LYS A 100 -9.16 12.41 -5.92
CA LYS A 100 -8.15 13.36 -6.38
C LYS A 100 -7.00 13.40 -5.38
N THR A 101 -5.81 13.13 -5.87
CA THR A 101 -4.59 13.00 -5.05
C THR A 101 -3.48 13.83 -5.66
N LEU A 102 -2.39 14.09 -4.92
CA LEU A 102 -1.24 14.83 -5.45
C LEU A 102 -0.60 14.14 -6.67
N SER A 103 -0.69 12.82 -6.74
CA SER A 103 -0.15 12.02 -7.85
C SER A 103 -1.15 11.79 -8.99
N GLY A 104 -2.25 12.55 -9.00
CA GLY A 104 -3.31 12.47 -9.99
C GLY A 104 -4.51 11.64 -9.53
N ASP A 105 -5.41 11.38 -10.49
CA ASP A 105 -6.70 10.77 -10.20
C ASP A 105 -6.59 9.26 -10.03
N LEU A 106 -7.27 8.76 -9.00
CA LEU A 106 -7.44 7.33 -8.73
C LEU A 106 -8.93 6.99 -8.73
N SER A 107 -9.25 5.76 -9.11
CA SER A 107 -10.60 5.23 -8.93
C SER A 107 -10.57 3.85 -8.27
N VAL A 108 -11.56 3.64 -7.41
CA VAL A 108 -11.84 2.36 -6.79
C VAL A 108 -13.24 1.96 -7.15
N ARG A 109 -13.39 0.75 -7.70
CA ARG A 109 -14.69 0.17 -7.99
C ARG A 109 -14.95 -1.02 -7.07
N PHE A 110 -16.05 -1.00 -6.32
CA PHE A 110 -16.52 -2.16 -5.59
C PHE A 110 -17.34 -3.07 -6.51
N LYS A 111 -16.99 -4.35 -6.57
CA LYS A 111 -17.73 -5.36 -7.35
C LYS A 111 -17.49 -6.73 -6.74
N GLU A 112 -18.53 -7.54 -6.58
CA GLU A 112 -18.42 -8.95 -6.15
C GLU A 112 -17.58 -9.09 -4.86
N ASP A 113 -17.84 -8.24 -3.86
CA ASP A 113 -17.12 -8.22 -2.57
C ASP A 113 -15.64 -7.79 -2.64
N LEU A 114 -15.19 -7.24 -3.77
CA LEU A 114 -13.81 -6.78 -3.98
C LEU A 114 -13.76 -5.30 -4.31
N TYR A 115 -12.76 -4.60 -3.75
CA TYR A 115 -12.41 -3.23 -4.11
C TYR A 115 -11.31 -3.26 -5.17
N TYR A 116 -11.63 -2.90 -6.41
CA TYR A 116 -10.69 -2.84 -7.54
C TYR A 116 -10.08 -1.44 -7.65
N LEU A 117 -8.78 -1.33 -7.36
CA LEU A 117 -7.99 -0.14 -7.55
C LEU A 117 -7.46 -0.10 -8.98
N ASN A 118 -7.68 1.01 -9.67
CA ASN A 118 -7.10 1.26 -10.98
C ASN A 118 -5.79 2.04 -10.83
N LEU A 119 -4.65 1.41 -11.11
CA LEU A 119 -3.31 1.97 -10.92
C LEU A 119 -2.51 2.03 -12.24
N PRO A 120 -1.49 2.89 -12.35
CA PRO A 120 -0.63 2.93 -13.53
C PRO A 120 0.17 1.63 -13.70
N SER A 121 0.29 1.16 -14.94
CA SER A 121 1.21 0.08 -15.30
C SER A 121 2.63 0.62 -15.45
N ARG A 122 3.58 0.09 -14.68
CA ARG A 122 4.99 0.52 -14.64
C ARG A 122 5.89 -0.68 -14.96
N LYS A 123 6.03 -1.00 -16.25
CA LYS A 123 6.91 -2.09 -16.69
C LYS A 123 8.34 -1.88 -16.18
N PRO A 124 8.89 -2.78 -15.35
CA PRO A 124 10.23 -2.62 -14.84
C PRO A 124 11.27 -3.02 -15.92
N LEU A 125 12.43 -2.38 -15.89
CA LEU A 125 13.55 -2.62 -16.81
C LEU A 125 14.74 -3.21 -16.06
N ASN A 126 15.67 -3.86 -16.77
CA ASN A 126 16.92 -4.36 -16.19
C ASN A 126 17.66 -3.25 -15.44
N ALA A 127 18.18 -3.60 -14.26
CA ALA A 127 18.93 -2.69 -13.40
C ALA A 127 20.08 -3.41 -12.70
N GLU A 128 21.05 -2.64 -12.24
CA GLU A 128 22.10 -3.15 -11.35
C GLU A 128 21.60 -3.19 -9.91
N LEU A 129 22.09 -4.15 -9.12
CA LEU A 129 21.78 -4.26 -7.70
C LEU A 129 22.71 -3.34 -6.89
N PRO A 130 22.19 -2.31 -6.19
CA PRO A 130 23.01 -1.48 -5.30
C PRO A 130 23.74 -2.32 -4.25
N ASN A 131 24.96 -1.92 -3.90
CA ASN A 131 25.80 -2.66 -2.96
C ASN A 131 25.15 -2.78 -1.57
N GLU A 132 24.46 -1.75 -1.12
CA GLU A 132 23.74 -1.72 0.15
C GLU A 132 22.65 -2.78 0.20
N ILE A 133 21.86 -2.91 -0.88
CA ILE A 133 20.84 -3.94 -1.02
C ILE A 133 21.51 -5.31 -1.13
N LYS A 134 22.53 -5.45 -1.97
CA LYS A 134 23.28 -6.71 -2.15
C LYS A 134 23.81 -7.26 -0.82
N LEU A 135 24.43 -6.41 0.01
CA LEU A 135 24.97 -6.77 1.32
C LEU A 135 23.88 -6.99 2.38
N ALA A 136 22.66 -6.49 2.16
CA ALA A 136 21.56 -6.69 3.08
C ALA A 136 20.85 -8.04 2.92
N LEU A 137 20.95 -8.67 1.75
CA LEU A 137 20.19 -9.89 1.42
C LEU A 137 20.96 -11.16 1.79
N ASN A 138 20.33 -12.06 2.54
CA ASN A 138 20.89 -13.41 2.78
C ASN A 138 20.77 -14.34 1.56
N ILE A 139 19.83 -14.07 0.66
CA ILE A 139 19.61 -14.81 -0.59
C ILE A 139 19.67 -13.79 -1.73
N GLN A 140 20.52 -14.03 -2.72
CA GLN A 140 20.69 -13.14 -3.86
C GLN A 140 19.65 -13.42 -4.95
N PRO A 141 19.10 -12.40 -5.62
CA PRO A 141 18.14 -12.58 -6.70
C PRO A 141 18.80 -13.03 -8.00
N ASN A 142 18.02 -13.68 -8.85
CA ASN A 142 18.44 -14.11 -10.19
C ASN A 142 18.35 -12.97 -11.21
N PHE A 143 17.30 -12.16 -11.11
CA PHE A 143 17.08 -11.00 -11.98
C PHE A 143 16.81 -9.76 -11.15
N ILE A 144 17.37 -8.65 -11.60
CA ILE A 144 17.23 -7.35 -10.95
C ILE A 144 16.63 -6.40 -11.97
N LEU A 145 15.44 -5.93 -11.63
CA LEU A 145 14.66 -5.02 -12.43
C LEU A 145 14.34 -3.78 -11.59
N LYS A 146 13.96 -2.68 -12.24
CA LYS A 146 13.57 -1.45 -11.55
C LYS A 146 12.53 -0.67 -12.36
N SER A 147 11.57 -0.08 -11.65
CA SER A 147 10.77 1.06 -12.13
C SER A 147 10.82 2.18 -11.08
N ARG A 148 9.75 2.40 -10.31
CA ARG A 148 9.81 3.15 -9.05
C ARG A 148 10.58 2.35 -8.00
N ASP A 149 10.18 1.10 -7.83
CA ASP A 149 10.73 0.17 -6.84
C ASP A 149 11.75 -0.77 -7.53
N TYR A 150 12.75 -1.23 -6.79
CA TYR A 150 13.54 -2.38 -7.24
C TYR A 150 12.66 -3.63 -7.20
N LEU A 151 12.76 -4.47 -8.23
CA LEU A 151 12.05 -5.74 -8.34
C LEU A 151 13.08 -6.85 -8.50
N LEU A 152 13.23 -7.63 -7.42
CA LEU A 152 14.19 -8.69 -7.27
C LEU A 152 13.48 -10.03 -7.47
N VAL A 153 13.86 -10.75 -8.52
CA VAL A 153 13.21 -12.02 -8.89
C VAL A 153 14.04 -13.20 -8.39
N TYR A 154 13.39 -14.10 -7.66
CA TYR A 154 13.98 -15.30 -7.08
C TYR A 154 13.47 -16.57 -7.79
N ASN A 155 14.13 -17.70 -7.55
CA ASN A 155 13.83 -18.96 -8.22
C ASN A 155 12.44 -19.49 -7.85
N ASN A 156 12.08 -19.42 -6.57
CA ASN A 156 10.90 -20.09 -6.06
C ASN A 156 10.32 -19.37 -4.82
N GLU A 157 9.11 -19.77 -4.47
CA GLU A 157 8.37 -19.26 -3.32
C GLU A 157 9.09 -19.47 -1.97
N GLN A 158 9.87 -20.54 -1.82
CA GLN A 158 10.58 -20.83 -0.56
C GLN A 158 11.69 -19.81 -0.30
N ASP A 159 12.38 -19.34 -1.34
CA ASP A 159 13.38 -18.28 -1.22
C ASP A 159 12.75 -16.98 -0.70
N ILE A 160 11.53 -16.65 -1.15
CA ILE A 160 10.79 -15.46 -0.69
C ILE A 160 10.45 -15.57 0.81
N LYS A 161 9.99 -16.74 1.25
CA LYS A 161 9.69 -17.00 2.67
C LYS A 161 10.95 -16.98 3.53
N ALA A 162 12.07 -17.48 3.02
CA ALA A 162 13.35 -17.57 3.74
C ALA A 162 14.18 -16.28 3.72
N LEU A 163 13.79 -15.29 2.92
CA LEU A 163 14.51 -14.03 2.77
C LEU A 163 14.57 -13.26 4.11
N LYS A 164 15.75 -12.76 4.44
CA LYS A 164 16.02 -11.93 5.61
C LYS A 164 16.79 -10.69 5.16
N ILE A 165 16.34 -9.53 5.63
CA ILE A 165 16.97 -8.24 5.35
C ILE A 165 17.83 -7.84 6.54
N ASN A 166 19.14 -7.69 6.32
CA ASN A 166 20.04 -7.06 7.28
C ASN A 166 19.88 -5.55 7.22
N ARG A 167 19.16 -5.01 8.21
CA ARG A 167 18.83 -3.59 8.30
C ARG A 167 20.06 -2.67 8.39
N SER A 168 21.15 -3.12 9.00
CA SER A 168 22.37 -2.30 9.13
C SER A 168 23.02 -1.95 7.79
N SER A 169 22.90 -2.83 6.79
CA SER A 169 23.32 -2.54 5.41
C SER A 169 22.21 -1.87 4.63
N PHE A 170 20.97 -2.34 4.81
CA PHE A 170 19.81 -1.89 4.04
C PHE A 170 19.50 -0.41 4.26
N ASP A 171 19.61 0.09 5.49
CA ASP A 171 19.28 1.48 5.80
C ASP A 171 20.35 2.49 5.35
N LYS A 172 21.47 2.02 4.78
CA LYS A 172 22.52 2.89 4.23
C LYS A 172 22.16 3.51 2.88
N ILE A 173 21.09 3.04 2.23
CA ILE A 173 20.58 3.59 0.96
C ILE A 173 19.27 4.34 1.18
N ASN A 174 19.13 5.49 0.53
CA ASN A 174 17.87 6.24 0.46
C ASN A 174 17.22 6.01 -0.91
N LEU A 175 15.98 5.52 -0.92
CA LEU A 175 15.20 5.24 -2.13
C LEU A 175 14.06 6.25 -2.37
N GLY A 176 13.97 7.32 -1.58
CA GLY A 176 12.85 8.26 -1.61
C GLY A 176 11.53 7.56 -1.29
N HIS A 177 10.53 7.74 -2.17
CA HIS A 177 9.23 7.05 -2.08
C HIS A 177 9.24 5.60 -2.61
N GLY A 178 10.39 5.09 -3.06
CA GLY A 178 10.53 3.75 -3.60
C GLY A 178 10.95 2.71 -2.55
N GLY A 179 10.76 1.43 -2.88
CA GLY A 179 11.19 0.30 -2.04
C GLY A 179 11.83 -0.84 -2.82
N VAL A 180 11.91 -2.00 -2.18
CA VAL A 180 12.47 -3.23 -2.72
C VAL A 180 11.44 -4.35 -2.65
N ILE A 181 11.04 -4.82 -3.81
CA ILE A 181 10.14 -5.95 -4.00
C ILE A 181 11.00 -7.22 -4.15
N ALA A 182 10.71 -8.25 -3.36
CA ALA A 182 11.20 -9.60 -3.61
C ALA A 182 10.04 -10.45 -4.14
N THR A 183 10.22 -11.16 -5.26
CA THR A 183 9.13 -11.92 -5.90
C THR A 183 9.61 -13.20 -6.55
N ALA A 184 8.73 -14.20 -6.62
CA ALA A 184 8.94 -15.45 -7.31
C ALA A 184 7.61 -16.01 -7.83
N LYS A 185 7.68 -17.03 -8.68
CA LYS A 185 6.49 -17.78 -9.09
C LYS A 185 5.92 -18.49 -7.85
N GLY A 186 4.61 -18.41 -7.67
CA GLY A 186 3.92 -19.09 -6.58
C GLY A 186 3.71 -20.58 -6.87
N ASN A 187 3.55 -21.37 -5.82
CA ASN A 187 3.22 -22.79 -5.93
C ASN A 187 1.71 -22.96 -6.16
N ASP A 188 0.89 -22.27 -5.36
CA ASP A 188 -0.58 -22.37 -5.37
C ASP A 188 -1.27 -21.14 -5.99
N VAL A 189 -0.50 -20.07 -6.23
CA VAL A 189 -0.93 -18.83 -6.86
C VAL A 189 0.01 -18.48 -8.00
N ASP A 190 -0.35 -17.51 -8.84
CA ASP A 190 0.46 -17.18 -10.02
C ASP A 190 1.84 -16.62 -9.62
N PHE A 191 1.89 -15.75 -8.62
CA PHE A 191 3.14 -15.23 -8.08
C PHE A 191 3.03 -14.79 -6.62
N VAL A 192 4.17 -14.65 -5.98
CA VAL A 192 4.28 -14.26 -4.57
C VAL A 192 5.23 -13.10 -4.42
N SER A 193 5.07 -12.29 -3.38
CA SER A 193 5.96 -11.16 -3.13
C SER A 193 6.17 -10.84 -1.65
N ARG A 194 7.19 -10.03 -1.37
CA ARG A 194 7.42 -9.26 -0.13
C ARG A 194 7.91 -7.87 -0.51
N PHE A 195 7.74 -6.89 0.38
CA PHE A 195 8.09 -5.49 0.12
C PHE A 195 8.83 -4.89 1.30
N PHE A 196 9.96 -4.25 1.04
CA PHE A 196 10.81 -3.67 2.07
C PHE A 196 11.18 -2.22 1.75
N THR A 197 11.19 -1.37 2.78
CA THR A 197 11.54 0.05 2.65
C THR A 197 12.72 0.38 3.56
N PRO A 198 13.87 0.83 3.02
CA PRO A 198 15.00 1.21 3.85
C PRO A 198 14.66 2.45 4.66
N GLN A 199 15.24 2.57 5.85
CA GLN A 199 15.09 3.73 6.76
C GLN A 199 13.66 3.94 7.32
N ALA A 200 12.66 3.18 6.87
CA ALA A 200 11.28 3.30 7.32
C ALA A 200 11.08 2.79 8.76
N THR A 201 10.16 3.39 9.51
CA THR A 201 9.79 2.88 10.84
C THR A 201 9.31 1.43 10.77
N ILE A 202 8.56 1.09 9.72
CA ILE A 202 8.11 -0.28 9.41
C ILE A 202 8.95 -0.79 8.23
N LEU A 203 9.86 -1.73 8.50
CA LEU A 203 10.78 -2.26 7.48
C LEU A 203 10.06 -3.03 6.36
N GLU A 204 9.12 -3.90 6.73
CA GLU A 204 8.39 -4.76 5.81
C GLU A 204 6.92 -4.36 5.77
N ASP A 205 6.45 -3.95 4.59
CA ASP A 205 5.06 -3.55 4.39
C ASP A 205 4.16 -4.80 4.27
N PRO A 206 3.06 -4.92 5.04
CA PRO A 206 2.26 -6.13 5.06
C PRO A 206 1.67 -6.54 3.72
N VAL A 207 1.05 -5.59 3.00
CA VAL A 207 0.49 -5.80 1.65
C VAL A 207 0.57 -4.52 0.81
N THR A 208 1.31 -4.56 -0.29
CA THR A 208 1.71 -3.36 -1.03
C THR A 208 1.01 -3.28 -2.38
N GLY A 209 -0.16 -2.64 -2.41
CA GLY A 209 -0.92 -2.47 -3.66
C GLY A 209 -0.15 -1.69 -4.74
N SER A 210 0.69 -0.71 -4.36
CA SER A 210 1.45 0.09 -5.32
C SER A 210 2.59 -0.70 -6.00
N ALA A 211 3.18 -1.70 -5.33
CA ALA A 211 4.18 -2.60 -5.91
C ALA A 211 3.64 -3.39 -7.13
N HIS A 212 2.32 -3.58 -7.17
CA HIS A 212 1.65 -4.29 -8.24
C HIS A 212 1.59 -3.49 -9.55
N CYS A 213 1.93 -2.20 -9.53
CA CYS A 213 2.22 -1.43 -10.75
C CYS A 213 3.34 -2.08 -11.57
N SER A 214 4.30 -2.75 -10.91
CA SER A 214 5.45 -3.43 -11.53
C SER A 214 5.29 -4.94 -11.58
N LEU A 215 4.74 -5.56 -10.53
CA LEU A 215 4.58 -7.01 -10.46
C LEU A 215 3.61 -7.53 -11.52
N ILE A 216 2.47 -6.86 -11.71
CA ILE A 216 1.44 -7.31 -12.66
C ILE A 216 1.97 -7.35 -14.09
N PRO A 217 2.53 -6.26 -14.67
CA PRO A 217 3.03 -6.33 -16.04
C PRO A 217 4.19 -7.32 -16.19
N TYR A 218 5.04 -7.48 -15.16
CA TYR A 218 6.14 -8.45 -15.18
C TYR A 218 5.60 -9.89 -15.24
N TRP A 219 4.79 -10.30 -14.26
CA TRP A 219 4.28 -11.66 -14.18
C TRP A 219 3.26 -11.99 -15.28
N ALA A 220 2.47 -11.01 -15.73
CA ALA A 220 1.58 -11.20 -16.87
C ALA A 220 2.34 -11.57 -18.14
N ASN A 221 3.50 -10.94 -18.37
CA ASN A 221 4.37 -11.25 -19.49
C ASN A 221 5.03 -12.64 -19.33
N ILE A 222 5.62 -12.92 -18.16
CA ILE A 222 6.29 -14.20 -17.89
C ILE A 222 5.33 -15.40 -17.98
N LEU A 223 4.11 -15.25 -17.46
CA LEU A 223 3.13 -16.32 -17.40
C LEU A 223 2.17 -16.34 -18.61
N SER A 224 2.25 -15.35 -19.50
CA SER A 224 1.30 -15.16 -20.61
C SER A 224 -0.17 -15.14 -20.15
N LYS A 225 -0.45 -14.46 -19.02
CA LYS A 225 -1.77 -14.38 -18.38
C LYS A 225 -2.12 -12.94 -18.00
N ASN A 226 -3.32 -12.48 -18.33
CA ASN A 226 -3.77 -11.14 -17.97
C ASN A 226 -4.49 -11.06 -16.63
N LYS A 227 -5.06 -12.17 -16.14
CA LYS A 227 -5.66 -12.27 -14.81
C LYS A 227 -4.78 -13.16 -13.95
N LEU A 228 -4.39 -12.65 -12.80
CA LEU A 228 -3.42 -13.27 -11.92
C LEU A 228 -3.92 -13.22 -10.47
N ILE A 229 -3.55 -14.19 -9.67
CA ILE A 229 -3.72 -14.18 -8.23
C ILE A 229 -2.34 -14.10 -7.58
N ALA A 230 -2.19 -13.18 -6.63
CA ALA A 230 -0.94 -12.97 -5.92
C ALA A 230 -1.10 -13.12 -4.40
N LEU A 231 -0.05 -13.59 -3.74
CA LEU A 231 0.08 -13.59 -2.28
C LEU A 231 1.30 -12.79 -1.85
N GLN A 232 1.12 -11.85 -0.92
CA GLN A 232 2.24 -11.18 -0.27
C GLN A 232 2.58 -11.89 1.05
N TYR A 233 3.77 -12.48 1.16
CA TYR A 233 4.24 -13.24 2.33
C TYR A 233 4.90 -12.37 3.40
N SER A 234 4.16 -11.41 3.92
CA SER A 234 4.52 -10.74 5.17
C SER A 234 4.07 -11.57 6.38
N GLN A 235 4.38 -11.10 7.59
CA GLN A 235 3.87 -11.71 8.83
C GLN A 235 2.33 -11.79 8.87
N ARG A 236 1.63 -10.82 8.25
CA ARG A 236 0.16 -10.76 8.23
C ARG A 236 -0.44 -11.47 7.02
N GLY A 237 0.27 -11.47 5.89
CA GLY A 237 -0.19 -12.05 4.64
C GLY A 237 -1.30 -11.25 3.97
N GLY A 238 -1.43 -11.35 2.65
CA GLY A 238 -2.56 -10.76 1.93
C GLY A 238 -2.73 -11.36 0.53
N THR A 239 -3.97 -11.44 0.09
CA THR A 239 -4.33 -11.92 -1.25
C THR A 239 -4.72 -10.75 -2.14
N LEU A 240 -4.15 -10.71 -3.34
CA LEU A 240 -4.46 -9.69 -4.34
C LEU A 240 -4.94 -10.34 -5.62
N TYR A 241 -6.04 -9.84 -6.16
CA TYR A 241 -6.56 -10.23 -7.46
C TYR A 241 -6.13 -9.19 -8.48
N CYS A 242 -5.43 -9.63 -9.49
CA CYS A 242 -4.71 -8.76 -10.39
C CYS A 242 -5.23 -8.88 -11.82
N GLU A 243 -5.33 -7.75 -12.51
CA GLU A 243 -5.61 -7.73 -13.94
C GLU A 243 -4.69 -6.77 -14.68
N TYR A 244 -3.98 -7.27 -15.68
CA TYR A 244 -3.18 -6.49 -16.59
C TYR A 244 -4.06 -5.94 -17.73
N LYS A 245 -4.11 -4.62 -17.87
CA LYS A 245 -4.89 -3.90 -18.90
C LYS A 245 -3.99 -3.08 -19.83
N GLY A 246 -2.72 -3.49 -20.01
CA GLY A 246 -1.76 -2.76 -20.84
C GLY A 246 -1.13 -1.58 -20.10
N ASN A 247 -1.64 -0.37 -20.33
CA ASN A 247 -1.14 0.87 -19.69
C ASN A 247 -1.64 1.06 -18.25
N ARG A 248 -2.62 0.26 -17.82
CA ARG A 248 -3.15 0.24 -16.45
C ARG A 248 -3.09 -1.17 -15.88
N VAL A 249 -3.13 -1.24 -14.56
CA VAL A 249 -3.31 -2.49 -13.82
C VAL A 249 -4.49 -2.32 -12.87
N LEU A 250 -5.26 -3.37 -12.69
CA LEU A 250 -6.24 -3.46 -11.62
C LEU A 250 -5.68 -4.33 -10.51
N VAL A 251 -5.74 -3.82 -9.28
CA VAL A 251 -5.38 -4.55 -8.07
C VAL A 251 -6.61 -4.59 -7.20
N ALA A 252 -7.07 -5.76 -6.81
CA ALA A 252 -8.27 -5.89 -6.00
C ALA A 252 -8.04 -6.72 -4.75
N GLY A 253 -8.80 -6.40 -3.72
CA GLY A 253 -8.80 -7.10 -2.45
C GLY A 253 -10.06 -6.81 -1.65
N LYS A 254 -10.23 -7.61 -0.61
CA LYS A 254 -11.26 -7.37 0.42
C LYS A 254 -10.75 -6.38 1.46
N ALA A 255 -11.66 -5.87 2.28
CA ALA A 255 -11.31 -5.10 3.46
C ALA A 255 -12.30 -5.39 4.59
N ILE A 256 -11.80 -5.32 5.82
CA ILE A 256 -12.59 -5.47 7.04
C ILE A 256 -12.21 -4.37 8.03
N THR A 257 -13.23 -3.72 8.61
CA THR A 257 -13.02 -2.72 9.67
C THR A 257 -12.76 -3.45 10.99
N TYR A 258 -11.59 -3.21 11.58
CA TYR A 258 -11.20 -3.73 12.89
C TYR A 258 -11.80 -2.89 14.02
N SER A 259 -11.71 -1.56 13.91
CA SER A 259 -12.19 -0.65 14.96
C SER A 259 -12.70 0.67 14.38
N LYS A 260 -13.58 1.32 15.15
CA LYS A 260 -14.14 2.65 14.88
C LYS A 260 -14.14 3.45 16.17
N GLY A 261 -13.77 4.72 16.10
CA GLY A 261 -13.72 5.57 17.28
C GLY A 261 -13.63 7.06 16.96
N LEU A 262 -13.28 7.82 18.00
CA LEU A 262 -13.02 9.24 17.94
C LEU A 262 -11.67 9.53 18.61
N PHE A 263 -10.88 10.43 18.01
CA PHE A 263 -9.75 11.07 18.71
C PHE A 263 -9.99 12.57 18.81
N ARG A 264 -9.31 13.23 19.76
CA ARG A 264 -9.51 14.64 20.08
C ARG A 264 -8.22 15.42 19.91
N ILE A 265 -8.29 16.54 19.21
CA ILE A 265 -7.18 17.49 19.08
C ILE A 265 -7.54 18.82 19.72
N ASN A 266 -6.60 19.37 20.49
CA ASN A 266 -6.64 20.75 20.95
C ASN A 266 -6.03 21.62 19.85
N GLN A 267 -6.81 22.46 19.17
CA GLN A 267 -6.23 23.45 18.28
C GLN A 267 -5.60 24.56 19.14
N LEU A 268 -4.27 24.67 19.10
CA LEU A 268 -3.56 25.86 19.56
C LEU A 268 -3.77 26.92 18.47
N ARG A 269 -4.27 28.09 18.87
CA ARG A 269 -4.35 29.25 17.97
C ARG A 269 -2.98 29.72 17.55
#